data_AF-A0A3N5FY58-F1
#
_entry.id   AF-A0A3N5FY58-F1
#
_cell.length_a   1.000
_cell.length_b   1.000
_cell.length_c   1.000
_cell.angle_alpha   90.00
_cell.angle_beta   90.00
_cell.angle_gamma   90.00
#
_symmetry.space_group_name_H-M   'P 1'
#
loop_
_entity.id
_entity.type
_entity.pdbx_description
1 polymer ?
#
loop_
_entity_poly.entity_id
_entity_poly.type
_entity_poly.pdbx_seq_one_letter_code
_entity_poly.pdbx_strand_id
1 'polypeptide(L)'
;MSEHSTQGLTVLSQLLMLLAFSVLVVAVFRRLRLPPIVGYLAVGMLIGPYALDLTARDISPVMADLGVVFLLFTLGLEFSLPRMIAMRREAFQVGAAQVVLTTGALASVLWAFDVPPLVAVLIGGALAMSSTAIVIRQLGEQAELNRTHSRIAVGILLFQDLAFAPLLALEGAVTTTA
;
A
#
# COMPACT_ATOMS: atom_id res chain seq x y z
N MET A 1 -24.64 32.65 -8.69
CA MET A 1 -25.34 31.43 -8.21
C MET A 1 -25.34 30.29 -9.24
N SER A 2 -24.64 30.41 -10.37
CA SER A 2 -24.54 29.41 -11.46
C SER A 2 -23.22 28.62 -11.49
N GLU A 3 -22.15 29.11 -10.86
CA GLU A 3 -20.84 28.45 -10.90
C GLU A 3 -20.73 27.21 -9.99
N HIS A 4 -21.34 27.22 -8.80
CA HIS A 4 -21.37 26.05 -7.91
C HIS A 4 -22.14 24.86 -8.51
N SER A 5 -23.19 25.12 -9.30
CA SER A 5 -23.98 24.08 -9.96
C SER A 5 -23.19 23.36 -11.05
N THR A 6 -22.32 24.08 -11.75
CA THR A 6 -21.50 23.54 -12.85
C THR A 6 -20.32 22.72 -12.31
N GLN A 7 -19.71 23.15 -11.20
CA GLN A 7 -18.70 22.35 -10.49
C GLN A 7 -19.27 21.04 -9.94
N GLY A 8 -20.44 21.06 -9.30
CA GLY A 8 -21.08 19.85 -8.76
C GLY A 8 -21.39 18.79 -9.83
N LEU A 9 -21.90 19.23 -11.00
CA LEU A 9 -22.15 18.34 -12.14
C LEU A 9 -20.85 17.74 -12.70
N THR A 10 -19.77 18.51 -12.70
CA THR A 10 -18.45 18.06 -13.18
C THR A 10 -17.89 16.98 -12.26
N VAL A 11 -17.91 17.18 -10.94
CA VAL A 11 -17.46 16.17 -9.95
C VAL A 11 -18.27 14.88 -10.03
N LEU A 12 -19.61 14.97 -10.13
CA LEU A 12 -20.45 13.79 -10.26
C LEU A 12 -20.12 13.00 -11.53
N SER A 13 -19.94 13.69 -12.67
CA SER A 13 -19.58 13.04 -13.93
C SER A 13 -18.25 12.30 -13.85
N GLN A 14 -17.27 12.86 -13.12
CA GLN A 14 -15.96 12.25 -12.90
C GLN A 14 -16.05 11.02 -12.00
N LEU A 15 -16.81 11.10 -10.90
CA LEU A 15 -17.03 9.96 -10.01
C LEU A 15 -17.73 8.81 -10.76
N LEU A 16 -18.72 9.12 -11.61
CA LEU A 16 -19.39 8.14 -12.44
C LEU A 16 -18.43 7.52 -13.48
N MET A 17 -17.56 8.33 -14.08
CA MET A 17 -16.55 7.83 -15.02
C MET A 17 -15.54 6.92 -14.32
N LEU A 18 -14.99 7.34 -13.18
CA LEU A 18 -14.08 6.55 -12.36
C LEU A 18 -14.73 5.23 -11.93
N LEU A 19 -15.99 5.28 -11.50
CA LEU A 19 -16.77 4.09 -11.13
C LEU A 19 -16.98 3.16 -12.33
N ALA A 20 -17.39 3.69 -13.49
CA ALA A 20 -17.65 2.91 -14.69
C ALA A 20 -16.39 2.18 -15.19
N PHE A 21 -15.27 2.90 -15.30
CA PHE A 21 -13.99 2.30 -15.66
C PHE A 21 -13.51 1.30 -14.61
N SER A 22 -13.65 1.62 -13.31
CA SER A 22 -13.31 0.70 -12.23
C SER A 22 -14.08 -0.61 -12.34
N VAL A 23 -15.40 -0.54 -12.53
CA VAL A 23 -16.23 -1.74 -12.69
C VAL A 23 -15.80 -2.55 -13.90
N LEU A 24 -15.57 -1.90 -15.05
CA LEU A 24 -15.18 -2.58 -16.28
C LEU A 24 -13.82 -3.29 -16.13
N VAL A 25 -12.78 -2.55 -15.73
CA VAL A 25 -11.41 -3.08 -15.60
C VAL A 25 -11.35 -4.13 -14.50
N VAL A 26 -11.95 -3.90 -13.34
CA VAL A 26 -11.95 -4.87 -12.25
C VAL A 26 -12.73 -6.13 -12.63
N ALA A 27 -13.82 -6.02 -13.38
CA ALA A 27 -14.53 -7.20 -13.89
C ALA A 27 -13.66 -8.05 -14.83
N VAL A 28 -12.87 -7.40 -15.70
CA VAL A 28 -11.89 -8.08 -16.56
C VAL A 28 -10.82 -8.77 -15.72
N PHE A 29 -10.22 -8.06 -14.75
CA PHE A 29 -9.18 -8.61 -13.88
C PHE A 29 -9.70 -9.79 -13.05
N ARG A 30 -10.93 -9.70 -12.55
CA ARG A 30 -11.58 -10.78 -11.81
C ARG A 30 -11.80 -12.00 -12.70
N ARG A 31 -12.17 -11.83 -13.98
CA ARG A 31 -12.23 -12.94 -14.96
C ARG A 31 -10.87 -13.58 -15.20
N LEU A 32 -9.81 -12.79 -15.20
CA LEU A 32 -8.42 -13.26 -15.31
C LEU A 32 -7.87 -13.83 -13.99
N ARG A 33 -8.69 -13.89 -12.92
CA ARG A 33 -8.29 -14.32 -11.56
C ARG A 33 -7.15 -13.48 -10.97
N LEU A 34 -7.05 -12.22 -11.38
CA LEU A 34 -6.10 -11.25 -10.83
C LEU A 34 -6.67 -10.52 -9.61
N PRO A 35 -5.83 -10.12 -8.65
CA PRO A 35 -6.23 -9.27 -7.52
C PRO A 35 -6.91 -7.96 -7.98
N PRO A 36 -8.09 -7.59 -7.43
CA PRO A 36 -8.80 -6.38 -7.84
C PRO A 36 -7.99 -5.10 -7.64
N ILE A 37 -7.11 -5.05 -6.63
CA ILE A 37 -6.19 -3.93 -6.37
C ILE A 37 -5.40 -3.51 -7.63
N VAL A 38 -4.94 -4.48 -8.42
CA VAL A 38 -4.18 -4.20 -9.65
C VAL A 38 -5.09 -3.56 -10.70
N GLY A 39 -6.37 -3.96 -10.75
CA GLY A 39 -7.37 -3.33 -11.59
C GLY A 39 -7.64 -1.88 -11.20
N TYR A 40 -7.77 -1.57 -9.90
CA TYR A 40 -7.94 -0.19 -9.44
C TYR A 40 -6.73 0.69 -9.76
N LEU A 41 -5.50 0.16 -9.61
CA LEU A 41 -4.27 0.87 -10.00
C LEU A 41 -4.21 1.09 -11.51
N ALA A 42 -4.57 0.09 -12.31
CA ALA A 42 -4.63 0.19 -13.77
C ALA A 42 -5.65 1.25 -14.22
N VAL A 43 -6.80 1.35 -13.55
CA VAL A 43 -7.80 2.39 -13.83
C VAL A 43 -7.23 3.78 -13.57
N GLY A 44 -6.56 3.98 -12.42
CA GLY A 44 -5.90 5.24 -12.10
C GLY A 44 -4.82 5.60 -13.13
N MET A 45 -4.05 4.62 -13.57
CA MET A 45 -3.02 4.80 -14.61
C MET A 45 -3.63 5.14 -15.98
N LEU A 46 -4.75 4.51 -16.35
CA LEU A 46 -5.43 4.71 -17.63
C LEU A 46 -6.17 6.05 -17.71
N ILE A 47 -6.86 6.44 -16.64
CA ILE A 47 -7.64 7.69 -16.60
C ILE A 47 -6.74 8.90 -16.33
N GLY A 48 -5.58 8.67 -15.69
CA GLY A 48 -4.63 9.70 -15.32
C GLY A 48 -4.07 10.51 -16.49
N PRO A 49 -3.38 11.63 -16.17
CA PRO A 49 -2.91 12.60 -17.17
C PRO A 49 -1.87 12.05 -18.14
N TYR A 50 -1.22 10.93 -17.79
CA TYR A 50 -0.19 10.30 -18.61
C TYR A 50 -0.74 9.25 -19.59
N ALA A 51 -2.05 9.00 -19.61
CA ALA A 51 -2.68 8.03 -20.49
C ALA A 51 -3.84 8.64 -21.28
N LEU A 52 -5.08 8.44 -20.85
CA LEU A 52 -6.25 8.96 -21.56
C LEU A 52 -6.55 10.43 -21.24
N ASP A 53 -5.88 11.01 -20.23
CA ASP A 53 -6.06 12.39 -19.74
C ASP A 53 -7.54 12.73 -19.48
N LEU A 54 -8.27 11.74 -18.98
CA LEU A 54 -9.70 11.85 -18.66
C LEU A 54 -9.93 12.38 -17.24
N THR A 55 -8.88 12.40 -16.41
CA THR A 55 -8.87 13.15 -15.15
C THR A 55 -8.81 14.65 -15.41
N ALA A 56 -9.85 15.40 -15.05
CA ALA A 56 -9.66 16.82 -14.79
C ALA A 56 -8.78 16.98 -13.55
N ARG A 57 -8.00 18.06 -13.49
CA ARG A 57 -7.12 18.44 -12.36
C ARG A 57 -7.87 18.70 -11.04
N ASP A 58 -9.20 18.51 -11.03
CA ASP A 58 -10.12 18.96 -10.00
C ASP A 58 -10.70 17.83 -9.13
N ILE A 59 -10.30 16.56 -9.32
CA ILE A 59 -10.53 15.57 -8.25
C ILE A 59 -9.66 16.03 -7.09
N SER A 60 -10.29 16.72 -6.14
CA SER A 60 -9.61 17.32 -5.00
C SER A 60 -8.83 16.22 -4.26
N PRO A 61 -7.56 16.46 -3.91
CA PRO A 61 -6.78 15.56 -3.06
C PRO A 61 -7.56 15.11 -1.81
N VAL A 62 -8.43 15.98 -1.29
CA VAL A 62 -9.34 15.73 -0.17
C VAL A 62 -10.24 14.50 -0.40
N MET A 63 -10.71 14.25 -1.62
CA MET A 63 -11.57 13.09 -1.91
C MET A 63 -10.78 11.78 -1.88
N ALA A 64 -9.54 11.80 -2.36
CA ALA A 64 -8.64 10.64 -2.26
C ALA A 64 -8.28 10.37 -0.79
N ASP A 65 -7.94 11.41 -0.04
CA ASP A 65 -7.62 11.32 1.38
C ASP A 65 -8.80 10.78 2.20
N LEU A 66 -10.02 11.26 1.94
CA LEU A 66 -11.23 10.72 2.57
C LEU A 66 -11.41 9.23 2.26
N GLY A 67 -11.19 8.81 1.01
CA GLY A 67 -11.22 7.40 0.64
C GLY A 67 -10.22 6.55 1.43
N VAL A 68 -8.98 7.04 1.61
CA VAL A 68 -7.96 6.38 2.43
C VAL A 68 -8.35 6.35 3.91
N VAL A 69 -8.88 7.45 4.45
CA VAL A 69 -9.36 7.51 5.84
C VAL A 69 -10.49 6.52 6.09
N PHE A 70 -11.50 6.46 5.22
CA PHE A 70 -12.59 5.48 5.33
C PHE A 70 -12.07 4.05 5.19
N LEU A 71 -11.12 3.80 4.29
CA LEU A 71 -10.48 2.50 4.15
C LEU A 71 -9.77 2.09 5.45
N LEU A 72 -8.85 2.93 5.94
CA LEU A 72 -8.09 2.63 7.16
C LEU A 72 -9.00 2.52 8.40
N PHE A 73 -10.06 3.31 8.48
CA PHE A 73 -11.06 3.23 9.55
C PHE A 73 -11.84 1.91 9.49
N THR A 74 -12.34 1.53 8.31
CA THR A 74 -13.05 0.25 8.12
C THR A 74 -12.14 -0.92 8.45
N LEU A 75 -10.88 -0.88 8.00
CA LEU A 75 -9.88 -1.89 8.36
C LEU A 75 -9.64 -1.93 9.87
N GLY A 76 -9.56 -0.77 10.53
CA GLY A 76 -9.44 -0.65 11.98
C GLY A 76 -10.60 -1.29 12.74
N LEU A 77 -11.84 -1.16 12.25
CA LEU A 77 -13.02 -1.81 12.85
C LEU A 77 -12.98 -3.35 12.74
N GLU A 78 -12.29 -3.88 11.74
CA GLU A 78 -12.17 -5.33 11.52
C GLU A 78 -11.08 -5.99 12.41
N PHE A 79 -10.14 -5.20 12.92
CA PHE A 79 -9.11 -5.67 13.86
C PHE A 79 -9.44 -5.30 15.31
N SER A 80 -9.53 -6.31 16.18
CA SER A 80 -9.64 -6.09 17.62
C SER A 80 -8.25 -6.02 18.28
N LEU A 81 -8.08 -5.14 19.28
CA LEU A 81 -6.84 -5.05 20.06
C LEU A 81 -6.37 -6.41 20.63
N PRO A 82 -7.24 -7.29 21.17
CA PRO A 82 -6.82 -8.62 21.64
C PRO A 82 -6.19 -9.47 20.54
N ARG A 83 -6.70 -9.33 19.31
CA ARG A 83 -6.17 -10.04 18.15
C ARG A 83 -4.77 -9.54 17.80
N MET A 84 -4.53 -8.23 17.80
CA MET A 84 -3.18 -7.67 17.59
C MET A 84 -2.19 -8.16 18.65
N ILE A 85 -2.61 -8.20 19.93
CA ILE A 85 -1.76 -8.68 21.03
C ILE A 85 -1.45 -10.17 20.89
N ALA A 86 -2.39 -10.97 20.38
CA ALA A 86 -2.16 -12.39 20.11
C ALA A 86 -1.10 -12.61 19.02
N MET A 87 -0.94 -11.66 18.10
CA MET A 87 -0.05 -11.71 16.94
C MET A 87 1.39 -11.25 17.24
N ARG A 88 1.68 -10.84 18.48
CA ARG A 88 3.01 -10.33 18.86
C ARG A 88 4.14 -11.33 18.58
N ARG A 89 3.87 -12.63 18.72
CA ARG A 89 4.90 -13.66 18.47
C ARG A 89 5.22 -13.74 17.00
N GLU A 90 4.19 -13.77 16.15
CA GLU A 90 4.34 -13.72 14.69
C GLU A 90 5.07 -12.44 14.25
N ALA A 91 4.74 -11.29 14.83
CA ALA A 91 5.42 -10.03 14.53
C ALA A 91 6.92 -10.08 14.87
N PHE A 92 7.27 -10.42 16.12
CA PHE A 92 8.67 -10.38 16.55
C PHE A 92 9.52 -11.57 16.07
N GLN A 93 8.92 -12.73 15.76
CA GLN A 93 9.68 -13.89 15.28
C GLN A 93 9.69 -13.94 13.76
N VAL A 94 8.51 -14.02 13.14
CA VAL A 94 8.38 -14.19 11.69
C VAL A 94 8.61 -12.87 10.97
N GLY A 95 8.05 -11.76 11.47
CA GLY A 95 8.26 -10.42 10.91
C GLY A 95 9.73 -10.00 10.95
N ALA A 96 10.38 -10.15 12.11
CA ALA A 96 11.81 -9.87 12.22
C ALA A 96 12.66 -10.72 11.29
N ALA A 97 12.41 -12.04 11.24
CA ALA A 97 13.12 -12.92 10.34
C ALA A 97 12.90 -12.52 8.87
N GLN A 98 11.67 -12.21 8.47
CA GLN A 98 11.37 -11.77 7.11
C GLN A 98 12.15 -10.49 6.75
N VAL A 99 12.08 -9.45 7.58
CA VAL A 99 12.75 -8.17 7.29
C VAL A 99 14.26 -8.35 7.24
N VAL A 100 14.85 -9.03 8.22
CA VAL A 100 16.32 -9.22 8.28
C VAL A 100 16.81 -10.08 7.12
N LEU A 101 16.14 -11.19 6.80
CA LEU A 101 16.57 -12.08 5.74
C LEU A 101 16.43 -11.44 4.36
N THR A 102 15.32 -10.76 4.09
CA THR A 102 15.11 -10.09 2.79
C THR A 102 16.02 -8.88 2.62
N THR A 103 16.18 -8.06 3.66
CA THR A 103 17.13 -6.94 3.65
C THR A 103 18.56 -7.44 3.44
N GLY A 104 18.97 -8.47 4.18
CA GLY A 104 20.31 -9.07 4.04
C GLY A 104 20.55 -9.66 2.66
N ALA A 105 19.57 -10.39 2.11
CA ALA A 105 19.67 -10.95 0.76
C ALA A 105 19.80 -9.84 -0.29
N LEU A 106 18.94 -8.82 -0.27
CA LEU A 106 18.99 -7.72 -1.23
C LEU A 106 20.25 -6.86 -1.07
N ALA A 107 20.64 -6.55 0.17
CA ALA A 107 21.88 -5.83 0.45
C ALA A 107 23.11 -6.62 -0.02
N SER A 108 23.13 -7.95 0.13
CA SER A 108 24.23 -8.79 -0.37
C SER A 108 24.36 -8.75 -1.89
N VAL A 109 23.24 -8.72 -2.61
CA VAL A 109 23.21 -8.55 -4.06
C VAL A 109 23.78 -7.18 -4.43
N LEU A 110 23.32 -6.10 -3.78
CA LEU A 110 23.81 -4.74 -4.04
C LEU A 110 25.29 -4.56 -3.71
N TRP A 111 25.76 -5.21 -2.65
CA TRP A 111 27.17 -5.18 -2.28
C TRP A 111 28.05 -5.83 -3.35
N ALA A 112 27.56 -6.87 -4.04
CA ALA A 112 28.26 -7.47 -5.18
C ALA A 112 28.36 -6.53 -6.40
N PHE A 113 27.63 -5.41 -6.41
CA PHE A 113 27.72 -4.34 -7.41
C PHE A 113 28.46 -3.10 -6.87
N ASP A 114 29.32 -3.27 -5.86
CA ASP A 114 30.12 -2.20 -5.24
C ASP A 114 29.30 -1.04 -4.63
N VAL A 115 28.03 -1.28 -4.28
CA VAL A 115 27.22 -0.30 -3.55
C VAL A 115 27.74 -0.20 -2.10
N PRO A 116 27.92 1.02 -1.55
CA PRO A 116 28.36 1.20 -0.17
C PRO A 116 27.49 0.41 0.83
N PRO A 117 28.05 -0.28 1.83
CA PRO A 117 27.30 -1.19 2.69
C PRO A 117 26.07 -0.56 3.36
N LEU A 118 26.20 0.68 3.84
CA LEU A 118 25.10 1.39 4.47
C LEU A 118 23.97 1.72 3.48
N VAL A 119 24.31 2.12 2.25
CA VAL A 119 23.35 2.37 1.16
C VAL A 119 22.70 1.07 0.71
N ALA A 120 23.46 -0.02 0.60
CA ALA A 120 22.93 -1.34 0.26
C ALA A 120 21.91 -1.85 1.28
N VAL A 121 22.18 -1.65 2.58
CA VAL A 121 21.23 -1.98 3.66
C VAL A 121 19.99 -1.10 3.60
N LEU A 122 20.14 0.21 3.33
CA LEU A 122 18.99 1.11 3.20
C LEU A 122 18.08 0.74 2.02
N ILE A 123 18.66 0.50 0.85
CA ILE A 123 17.89 0.09 -0.34
C ILE A 123 17.28 -1.29 -0.13
N GLY A 124 18.05 -2.25 0.39
CA GLY A 124 17.55 -3.59 0.69
C GLY A 124 16.42 -3.58 1.72
N GLY A 125 16.54 -2.72 2.75
CA GLY A 125 15.52 -2.53 3.78
C GLY A 125 14.26 -1.88 3.22
N ALA A 126 14.41 -0.85 2.38
CA ALA A 126 13.27 -0.20 1.72
C ALA A 126 12.51 -1.18 0.81
N LEU A 127 13.23 -2.03 0.06
CA LEU A 127 12.67 -3.06 -0.80
C LEU A 127 12.07 -4.25 -0.03
N ALA A 128 12.48 -4.47 1.23
CA ALA A 128 11.94 -5.53 2.08
C ALA A 128 10.54 -5.21 2.64
N MET A 129 10.15 -3.93 2.64
CA MET A 129 8.87 -3.46 3.22
C MET A 129 7.69 -3.75 2.29
N SER A 130 6.54 -4.05 2.90
CA SER A 130 5.26 -4.25 2.20
C SER A 130 4.26 -3.14 2.52
N SER A 131 3.28 -2.94 1.63
CA SER A 131 2.21 -1.96 1.88
C SER A 131 1.10 -2.58 2.74
N THR A 132 1.00 -2.14 4.00
CA THR A 132 0.01 -2.61 4.97
C THR A 132 -1.42 -2.42 4.47
N ALA A 133 -1.74 -1.24 3.92
CA ALA A 133 -3.08 -0.94 3.41
C ALA A 133 -3.49 -1.87 2.25
N ILE A 134 -2.57 -2.14 1.31
CA ILE A 134 -2.85 -2.99 0.15
C ILE A 134 -3.05 -4.44 0.57
N VAL A 135 -2.15 -4.99 1.39
CA VAL A 135 -2.21 -6.40 1.81
C VAL A 135 -3.46 -6.65 2.63
N ILE A 136 -3.78 -5.80 3.60
CA ILE A 136 -4.99 -5.96 4.42
C ILE A 136 -6.23 -5.84 3.56
N ARG A 137 -6.31 -4.84 2.69
CA ARG A 137 -7.45 -4.67 1.77
C ARG A 137 -7.64 -5.92 0.90
N GLN A 138 -6.56 -6.46 0.35
CA GLN A 138 -6.60 -7.66 -0.48
C GLN A 138 -7.14 -8.87 0.30
N LEU A 139 -6.68 -9.08 1.54
CA LEU A 139 -7.18 -10.14 2.41
C LEU A 139 -8.67 -9.96 2.75
N GLY A 140 -9.12 -8.71 2.91
CA GLY A 140 -10.54 -8.38 3.12
C GLY A 140 -11.40 -8.69 1.90
N GLU A 141 -10.95 -8.30 0.71
CA GLU A 141 -11.64 -8.59 -0.57
C GLU A 141 -11.74 -10.10 -0.85
N GLN A 142 -10.78 -10.89 -0.34
CA GLN A 142 -10.78 -12.35 -0.44
C GLN A 142 -11.55 -13.04 0.70
N ALA A 143 -12.08 -12.29 1.68
CA ALA A 143 -12.67 -12.82 2.91
C ALA A 143 -11.71 -13.75 3.70
N GLU A 144 -10.42 -13.50 3.60
CA GLU A 144 -9.36 -14.31 4.21
C GLU A 144 -8.81 -13.71 5.50
N LEU A 145 -9.27 -12.53 5.92
CA LEU A 145 -8.73 -11.83 7.09
C LEU A 145 -8.65 -12.71 8.34
N ASN A 146 -9.59 -13.65 8.54
CA ASN A 146 -9.66 -14.54 9.71
C ASN A 146 -8.85 -15.85 9.59
N ARG A 147 -8.03 -16.02 8.54
CA ARG A 147 -7.21 -17.21 8.32
C ARG A 147 -5.83 -17.13 9.01
N THR A 148 -5.19 -18.28 9.18
CA THR A 148 -3.85 -18.39 9.78
C THR A 148 -2.78 -17.64 8.98
N HIS A 149 -2.79 -17.72 7.65
CA HIS A 149 -1.82 -17.01 6.82
C HIS A 149 -1.98 -15.49 6.94
N SER A 150 -3.21 -14.99 7.08
CA SER A 150 -3.49 -13.57 7.34
C SER A 150 -2.95 -13.12 8.68
N ARG A 151 -3.02 -14.00 9.70
CA ARG A 151 -2.41 -13.74 11.00
C ARG A 151 -0.89 -13.58 10.89
N ILE A 152 -0.23 -14.43 10.11
CA ILE A 152 1.21 -14.34 9.87
C ILE A 152 1.54 -13.07 9.08
N ALA A 153 0.81 -12.82 7.98
CA ALA A 153 1.01 -11.66 7.11
C ALA A 153 0.86 -10.35 7.88
N VAL A 154 -0.23 -10.17 8.64
CA VAL A 154 -0.42 -8.96 9.45
C VAL A 154 0.60 -8.88 10.58
N GLY A 155 1.05 -10.00 11.15
CA GLY A 155 2.19 -10.00 12.09
C GLY A 155 3.46 -9.43 11.45
N ILE A 156 3.80 -9.86 10.23
CA ILE A 156 4.94 -9.32 9.48
C ILE A 156 4.76 -7.82 9.22
N LEU A 157 3.59 -7.38 8.77
CA LEU A 157 3.28 -5.97 8.50
C LEU A 157 3.45 -5.10 9.76
N LEU A 158 2.96 -5.56 10.92
CA LEU A 158 3.13 -4.83 12.18
C LEU A 158 4.61 -4.67 12.57
N PHE A 159 5.44 -5.67 12.28
CA PHE A 159 6.87 -5.55 12.49
C PHE A 159 7.52 -4.59 11.49
N GLN A 160 7.11 -4.62 10.22
CA GLN A 160 7.61 -3.71 9.18
C GLN A 160 7.29 -2.25 9.50
N ASP A 161 6.06 -1.95 9.96
CA ASP A 161 5.67 -0.61 10.38
C ASP A 161 6.55 -0.09 11.53
N LEU A 162 6.93 -0.97 12.47
CA LEU A 162 7.85 -0.62 13.56
C LEU A 162 9.31 -0.50 13.10
N ALA A 163 9.75 -1.36 12.19
CA ALA A 163 11.12 -1.39 11.66
C ALA A 163 11.41 -0.23 10.70
N PHE A 164 10.38 0.39 10.14
CA PHE A 164 10.52 1.54 9.23
C PHE A 164 11.14 2.77 9.92
N ALA A 165 10.79 3.06 11.18
CA ALA A 165 11.35 4.20 11.90
C ALA A 165 12.88 4.10 12.12
N PRO A 166 13.44 2.96 12.59
CA PRO A 166 14.89 2.75 12.63
C PRO A 166 15.56 2.84 11.25
N LEU A 167 14.91 2.33 10.20
CA LEU A 167 15.46 2.39 8.84
C LEU A 167 15.60 3.83 8.35
N LEU A 168 14.59 4.68 8.59
CA LEU A 168 14.66 6.11 8.30
C LEU A 168 15.71 6.84 9.15
N ALA A 169 15.90 6.44 10.41
CA ALA A 169 16.95 7.01 11.24
C ALA A 169 18.36 6.73 10.67
N LEU A 170 18.57 5.56 10.06
CA LEU A 170 19.82 5.23 9.38
C LEU A 170 20.06 6.09 8.13
N GLU A 171 19.01 6.43 7.38
CA GLU A 171 19.10 7.34 6.23
C GLU A 171 19.64 8.71 6.67
N GLY A 172 19.08 9.29 7.73
CA GLY A 172 19.53 10.57 8.28
C GLY A 172 20.99 10.56 8.74
N ALA A 173 21.50 9.41 9.20
CA ALA A 173 22.91 9.24 9.53
C ALA A 173 23.81 9.29 8.29
N VAL A 174 23.40 8.73 7.15
CA VAL A 174 24.18 8.80 5.90
C VAL A 174 24.35 10.24 5.44
N THR A 175 23.27 11.01 5.45
CA THR A 175 23.23 12.40 4.98
C THR A 175 24.04 13.34 5.87
N THR A 176 24.22 13.01 7.15
CA THR A 176 25.04 13.81 8.08
C THR A 176 26.55 13.59 7.87
N THR A 177 26.94 12.45 7.30
CA THR A 177 28.35 12.09 7.04
C THR A 177 28.85 12.39 5.62
N ALA A 178 27.98 12.86 4.72
CA ALA A 178 28.31 13.25 3.34
C ALA A 178 28.42 14.78 3.22
#